data_AF-A0A7J4FIL3-F1
#
_entry.id   AF-A0A7J4FIL3-F1
#
_cell.length_a   1.000
_cell.length_b   1.000
_cell.length_c   1.000
_cell.angle_alpha   90.00
_cell.angle_beta   90.00
_cell.angle_gamma   90.00
#
_symmetry.space_group_name_H-M   'P 1'
#
loop_
_entity.id
_entity.type
_entity.pdbx_description
1 polymer ?
#
loop_
_entity_poly.entity_id
_entity_poly.type
_entity_poly.pdbx_seq_one_letter_code
_entity_poly.pdbx_strand_id
1 'polypeptide(L)'
;MTEKSELEKLRNEIAAVTFEILDLCRKRIELARKIAVAKLRMNLPIEDLKVEKDLKRRVLDFCQKNSMHDDFCIQLFGLLINESKRVQEEAMKSRFREESSKWRVES
;
A
#
# COMPACT_ATOMS: atom_id res chain seq x y z
N MET A 1 23.28 -17.17 29.14
CA MET A 1 23.09 -16.80 27.71
C MET A 1 24.38 -16.18 27.21
N THR A 2 24.84 -16.54 26.01
CA THR A 2 26.03 -15.94 25.39
C THR A 2 25.61 -14.76 24.51
N GLU A 3 26.51 -13.80 24.29
CA GLU A 3 26.27 -12.66 23.39
C GLU A 3 25.81 -13.10 21.99
N LYS A 4 26.39 -14.21 21.50
CA LYS A 4 25.98 -14.84 20.23
C LYS A 4 24.52 -15.31 20.24
N SER A 5 24.04 -15.87 21.36
CA SER A 5 22.65 -16.30 21.47
C SER A 5 21.68 -15.12 21.50
N GLU A 6 22.07 -13.97 22.05
CA GLU A 6 21.22 -12.78 22.09
C GLU A 6 21.13 -12.10 20.73
N LEU A 7 22.24 -12.03 20.01
CA LEU A 7 22.26 -11.53 18.64
C LEU A 7 21.32 -12.33 17.73
N GLU A 8 21.32 -13.66 17.83
CA GLU A 8 20.41 -14.49 17.04
C GLU A 8 18.94 -14.29 17.40
N LYS A 9 18.60 -14.06 18.67
CA LYS A 9 17.22 -13.72 19.05
C LYS A 9 16.77 -12.40 18.44
N LEU A 10 17.61 -11.36 18.52
CA LEU A 10 17.29 -10.05 17.95
C LEU A 10 17.12 -10.13 16.42
N ARG A 11 17.94 -10.94 15.74
CA ARG A 11 17.78 -11.19 14.30
C ARG A 11 16.44 -11.86 13.97
N ASN A 12 16.05 -12.85 14.77
CA ASN A 12 14.76 -13.53 14.59
C ASN A 12 13.58 -12.59 14.86
N GLU A 13 13.69 -11.70 15.85
CA GLU A 13 12.68 -10.70 16.14
C GLU A 13 12.52 -9.69 15.00
N ILE A 14 13.63 -9.18 14.44
CA ILE A 14 13.60 -8.33 13.24
C ILE A 14 12.94 -9.04 12.06
N ALA A 15 13.26 -10.32 11.84
CA ALA A 15 12.65 -11.11 10.78
C ALA A 15 11.13 -11.24 10.97
N ALA A 16 10.68 -11.54 12.19
CA ALA A 16 9.26 -11.65 12.53
C ALA A 16 8.51 -10.34 12.24
N VAL A 17 9.01 -9.21 12.77
CA VAL A 17 8.42 -7.88 12.54
C VAL A 17 8.40 -7.53 11.05
N THR A 18 9.43 -7.91 10.30
CA THR A 18 9.48 -7.69 8.85
C THR A 18 8.35 -8.42 8.12
N PHE A 19 8.07 -9.67 8.49
CA PHE A 19 6.95 -10.41 7.90
C PHE A 19 5.59 -9.85 8.31
N GLU A 20 5.46 -9.33 9.53
CA GLU A 20 4.24 -8.63 9.96
C GLU A 20 3.98 -7.36 9.14
N ILE A 21 5.04 -6.57 8.86
CA ILE A 21 4.95 -5.41 7.96
C ILE A 21 4.47 -5.83 6.58
N LEU A 22 4.99 -6.93 6.03
CA LEU A 22 4.57 -7.43 4.71
C LEU A 22 3.10 -7.91 4.70
N ASP A 23 2.60 -8.55 5.77
CA ASP A 23 1.19 -8.91 5.86
C ASP A 23 0.28 -7.67 5.97
N LEU A 24 0.72 -6.62 6.69
CA LEU A 24 0.02 -5.34 6.74
C LEU A 24 0.01 -4.65 5.37
N CYS A 25 1.12 -4.69 4.63
CA CYS A 25 1.19 -4.21 3.25
C CYS A 25 0.19 -4.95 2.36
N ARG A 26 0.12 -6.28 2.45
CA ARG A 26 -0.86 -7.10 1.72
C ARG A 26 -2.29 -6.67 2.04
N LYS A 27 -2.64 -6.51 3.32
CA LYS A 27 -3.96 -6.01 3.75
C LYS A 27 -4.26 -4.62 3.16
N ARG A 28 -3.28 -3.72 3.17
CA ARG A 28 -3.41 -2.36 2.61
C ARG A 28 -3.63 -2.39 1.09
N ILE A 29 -2.97 -3.29 0.37
CA ILE A 29 -3.14 -3.48 -1.08
C ILE A 29 -4.56 -3.95 -1.41
N GLU A 30 -5.11 -4.89 -0.63
CA GLU A 30 -6.49 -5.34 -0.82
C GLU A 30 -7.51 -4.22 -0.63
N LEU A 31 -7.27 -3.31 0.32
CA LEU A 31 -8.07 -2.09 0.48
C LEU A 31 -7.97 -1.19 -0.75
N ALA A 32 -6.77 -1.01 -1.31
CA ALA A 32 -6.59 -0.23 -2.55
C ALA A 32 -7.36 -0.82 -3.74
N ARG A 33 -7.41 -2.15 -3.88
CA ARG A 33 -8.23 -2.82 -4.91
C ARG A 33 -9.73 -2.54 -4.72
N LYS A 34 -10.23 -2.57 -3.49
CA LYS A 34 -11.62 -2.21 -3.18
C LYS A 34 -11.93 -0.74 -3.50
N ILE A 35 -10.99 0.17 -3.22
CA ILE A 35 -11.09 1.58 -3.59
C ILE A 35 -11.17 1.74 -5.11
N ALA A 36 -10.38 0.97 -5.89
CA ALA A 36 -10.45 1.00 -7.35
C ALA A 36 -11.88 0.75 -7.86
N VAL A 37 -12.55 -0.28 -7.32
CA VAL A 37 -13.92 -0.65 -7.69
C VAL A 37 -14.91 0.45 -7.32
N ALA A 38 -14.75 1.07 -6.14
CA ALA A 38 -15.60 2.18 -5.71
C ALA A 38 -15.43 3.41 -6.61
N LYS A 39 -14.18 3.80 -6.89
CA LYS A 39 -13.86 4.94 -7.76
C LYS A 39 -14.38 4.74 -9.17
N LEU A 40 -14.24 3.54 -9.72
CA LEU A 40 -14.75 3.20 -11.05
C LEU A 40 -16.27 3.41 -11.15
N ARG A 41 -17.03 2.93 -10.15
CA ARG A 41 -18.49 3.12 -10.09
C ARG A 41 -18.91 4.59 -10.01
N MET A 42 -18.06 5.43 -9.45
CA MET A 42 -18.28 6.87 -9.29
C MET A 42 -17.61 7.70 -10.40
N ASN A 43 -16.96 7.07 -11.38
CA ASN A 43 -16.15 7.70 -12.40
C ASN A 43 -15.09 8.69 -11.85
N LEU A 44 -14.44 8.30 -10.73
CA LEU A 44 -13.40 9.09 -10.07
C LEU A 44 -11.99 8.68 -10.52
N PRO A 45 -11.05 9.62 -10.62
CA PRO A 45 -9.66 9.32 -10.94
C PRO A 45 -8.94 8.55 -9.81
N ILE A 46 -7.92 7.77 -10.18
CA ILE A 46 -7.08 7.03 -9.22
C ILE A 46 -6.34 7.99 -8.28
N GLU A 47 -5.76 9.05 -8.83
CA GLU A 47 -5.04 10.05 -8.06
C GLU A 47 -6.01 10.99 -7.32
N ASP A 48 -5.72 11.19 -6.04
CA ASP A 48 -6.40 12.19 -5.21
C ASP A 48 -5.35 12.92 -4.37
N LEU A 49 -4.82 14.01 -4.92
CA LEU A 49 -3.73 14.76 -4.31
C LEU A 49 -4.07 15.29 -2.92
N LYS A 50 -5.34 15.57 -2.64
CA LYS A 50 -5.77 16.06 -1.31
C LYS A 50 -5.65 14.93 -0.29
N VAL A 51 -6.23 13.77 -0.60
CA VAL A 51 -6.16 12.58 0.27
C VAL A 51 -4.72 12.12 0.48
N GLU A 52 -3.89 12.14 -0.57
CA GLU A 52 -2.49 11.75 -0.49
C GLU A 52 -1.66 12.70 0.38
N LYS A 53 -1.85 14.02 0.23
CA LYS A 53 -1.18 15.03 1.09
C LYS A 53 -1.63 14.92 2.54
N ASP A 54 -2.92 14.73 2.80
CA ASP A 54 -3.45 14.57 4.14
C ASP A 54 -2.93 13.30 4.83
N LEU A 55 -2.79 12.20 4.09
CA LEU A 55 -2.17 10.99 4.63
C LEU A 55 -0.67 11.17 4.86
N LYS A 56 0.05 11.82 3.95
CA LYS A 56 1.48 12.12 4.12
C LYS A 56 1.75 12.89 5.42
N ARG A 57 0.96 13.93 5.68
CA ARG A 57 1.05 14.72 6.93
C ARG A 57 0.88 13.84 8.17
N ARG A 58 -0.16 13.00 8.20
CA ARG A 58 -0.40 12.10 9.34
C ARG A 58 0.71 11.08 9.54
N VAL A 59 1.33 10.59 8.46
CA VAL A 59 2.49 9.69 8.53
C VAL A 59 3.70 10.41 9.11
N LEU A 60 3.99 11.63 8.68
CA LEU A 60 5.09 12.43 9.24
C LEU A 60 4.88 12.71 10.73
N ASP A 61 3.67 13.12 11.13
CA ASP A 61 3.33 13.33 12.54
C ASP A 61 3.53 12.06 13.38
N PHE A 62 3.17 10.89 12.82
CA PHE A 62 3.41 9.59 13.48
C PHE A 62 4.90 9.31 13.61
N CYS A 63 5.68 9.52 12.55
CA CYS A 63 7.12 9.26 12.55
C CYS A 63 7.87 10.12 13.56
N GLN A 64 7.57 11.42 13.61
CA GLN A 64 8.17 12.35 14.56
C GLN A 64 7.87 11.95 16.01
N LYS A 65 6.62 11.56 16.30
CA LYS A 65 6.22 11.08 17.64
C LYS A 65 6.92 9.79 18.07
N ASN A 66 7.37 8.98 17.12
CA ASN A 66 8.04 7.70 17.36
C ASN A 66 9.55 7.75 17.09
N SER A 67 10.14 8.95 17.01
CA SER A 67 11.58 9.15 16.78
C SER A 67 12.11 8.45 15.53
N MET A 68 11.28 8.34 14.49
CA MET A 68 11.67 7.79 13.19
C MET A 68 12.20 8.92 12.30
N HIS A 69 13.20 8.61 11.47
CA HIS A 69 13.77 9.58 10.54
C HIS A 69 12.78 9.95 9.42
N ASP A 70 12.56 11.24 9.20
CA ASP A 70 11.55 11.74 8.26
C ASP A 70 11.77 11.21 6.83
N ASP A 71 13.02 11.21 6.33
CA ASP A 71 13.31 10.71 4.99
C ASP A 71 12.95 9.23 4.80
N PHE A 72 13.22 8.41 5.83
CA PHE A 72 12.85 6.99 5.80
C PHE A 72 11.33 6.84 5.70
N CYS A 73 10.59 7.61 6.51
CA CYS A 73 9.14 7.59 6.49
C CYS A 73 8.54 8.08 5.16
N ILE A 74 9.12 9.12 4.56
CA ILE A 74 8.69 9.64 3.26
C ILE A 74 8.92 8.60 2.17
N GLN A 75 10.08 7.94 2.15
CA GLN A 75 10.39 6.90 1.18
C GLN A 75 9.46 5.70 1.30
N LEU A 76 9.27 5.20 2.53
CA LEU A 76 8.36 4.08 2.79
C LEU A 76 6.92 4.44 2.39
N PHE A 77 6.46 5.64 2.76
CA PHE A 77 5.15 6.13 2.34
C PHE A 77 5.00 6.21 0.82
N GLY A 78 6.04 6.68 0.13
CA GLY A 78 6.08 6.72 -1.34
C GLY A 78 5.89 5.34 -1.96
N LEU A 79 6.60 4.32 -1.45
CA LEU A 79 6.45 2.93 -1.90
C LEU A 79 5.01 2.44 -1.72
N LEU A 80 4.41 2.70 -0.55
CA LEU A 80 3.04 2.30 -0.25
C LEU A 80 2.01 2.97 -1.17
N ILE A 81 2.16 4.26 -1.46
CA ILE A 81 1.26 4.99 -2.37
C ILE A 81 1.42 4.49 -3.81
N ASN A 82 2.65 4.34 -4.29
CA ASN A 82 2.91 3.89 -5.66
C ASN A 82 2.32 2.50 -5.90
N GLU A 83 2.48 1.58 -4.95
CA GLU A 83 1.89 0.25 -5.05
C GLU A 83 0.36 0.30 -5.06
N SER A 84 -0.25 1.22 -4.29
CA SER A 84 -1.71 1.44 -4.32
C SER A 84 -2.20 1.98 -5.65
N LYS A 85 -1.46 2.87 -6.30
CA LYS A 85 -1.80 3.38 -7.63
C LYS A 85 -1.70 2.27 -8.67
N ARG A 86 -0.59 1.51 -8.65
CA ARG A 86 -0.35 0.37 -9.56
C ARG A 86 -1.48 -0.66 -9.52
N VAL A 87 -1.91 -1.10 -8.33
CA VAL A 87 -2.99 -2.10 -8.20
C VAL A 87 -4.37 -1.56 -8.56
N GLN A 88 -4.63 -0.27 -8.35
CA GLN A 88 -5.86 0.36 -8.81
C GLN A 88 -5.91 0.42 -10.34
N GLU A 89 -4.81 0.79 -11.00
CA GLU A 89 -4.69 0.78 -12.46
C GLU A 89 -4.90 -0.62 -13.05
N GLU A 90 -4.29 -1.64 -12.43
CA GLU A 90 -4.43 -3.04 -12.82
C GLU A 90 -5.90 -3.52 -12.72
N ALA A 91 -6.59 -3.14 -11.65
CA ALA A 91 -7.99 -3.48 -11.44
C ALA A 91 -8.92 -2.80 -12.46
N MET A 92 -8.69 -1.50 -12.74
CA MET A 92 -9.48 -0.76 -13.74
C MET A 92 -9.26 -1.28 -15.16
N LYS A 93 -8.01 -1.59 -15.55
CA LYS A 93 -7.68 -2.19 -16.86
C LYS A 93 -8.33 -3.56 -17.06
N SER A 94 -8.37 -4.38 -16.01
CA SER A 94 -8.95 -5.73 -16.09
C SER A 94 -10.48 -5.68 -16.26
N ARG A 95 -11.15 -4.77 -15.55
CA ARG A 95 -12.59 -4.50 -15.73
C ARG A 95 -12.93 -4.06 -17.15
N PHE A 96 -12.16 -3.12 -17.71
CA PHE A 96 -12.39 -2.63 -19.07
C PHE A 96 -12.26 -3.76 -20.12
N ARG A 97 -11.31 -4.68 -19.93
CA ARG A 97 -11.17 -5.86 -20.80
C ARG A 97 -12.37 -6.80 -20.70
N GLU A 98 -12.86 -7.08 -19.50
CA GLU A 98 -14.06 -7.92 -19.28
C GLU A 98 -15.31 -7.33 -19.94
N GLU A 99 -15.54 -6.02 -19.80
CA GLU A 99 -16.67 -5.32 -20.42
C GLU A 99 -16.57 -5.32 -21.95
N SER A 100 -15.37 -5.07 -22.49
CA SER A 100 -15.10 -5.10 -23.94
C SER A 100 -15.30 -6.50 -24.55
N SER A 101 -14.99 -7.56 -23.80
CA SER A 101 -15.21 -8.95 -24.22
C SER A 101 -16.69 -9.32 -24.23
N LYS A 102 -17.48 -8.86 -23.25
CA LYS A 102 -18.95 -9.12 -23.21
C LYS A 102 -19.66 -8.50 -24.41
N TRP A 103 -19.39 -7.24 -24.71
CA TRP A 103 -19.97 -6.55 -25.87
C TRP A 103 -19.71 -7.30 -27.19
N ARG A 104 -18.53 -7.92 -27.33
CA ARG A 104 -18.11 -8.65 -28.53
C ARG A 104 -18.76 -10.02 -28.70
N VAL A 105 -19.33 -10.59 -27.64
CA VAL A 105 -20.06 -11.88 -27.66
C VAL A 105 -21.56 -11.66 -27.85
N GLU A 106 -22.07 -10.49 -27.48
CA GLU A 106 -23.49 -10.10 -27.57
C GLU A 106 -23.85 -9.32 -28.85
N SER A 107 -22.87 -9.03 -29.72
CA SER A 107 -23.05 -8.39 -31.05
C SER A 107 -22.95 -9.41 -32.17
#